data_AF-A0A9W9ZTT0-F1
#
_entry.id   AF-A0A9W9ZTT0-F1
#
_cell.length_a   1.000
_cell.length_b   1.000
_cell.length_c   1.000
_cell.angle_alpha   90.00
_cell.angle_beta   90.00
_cell.angle_gamma   90.00
#
_symmetry.space_group_name_H-M   'P 1'
#
loop_
_entity.id
_entity.type
_entity.pdbx_description
1 polymer ?
#
loop_
_entity_poly.entity_id
_entity_poly.type
_entity_poly.pdbx_seq_one_letter_code
_entity_poly.pdbx_strand_id
1 'polypeptide(L)'
;MVLVCAILSLLYICVGHGQAYPMRWCTTSAEEQTKCGAFIKVVNDSNVEVSCVQADSVIQCMEKIENGDADLITLDGGEVYLAGKKYGMVRVVNEQYVTAIITLAVAVAMLNSTVTMKNLKGKKTCHTGAGKTSVPSLTPNKELLGIRPLSNGVVVFSRCQKSRIDTQERNPQWNLCERMCPSECRLPCKYSGYSGALQVVLMDGVGEVAFVKHTTVMENVNASDASNYRYLCNDGSRAGTYFFKNWG
;
A
#
# COMPACT_ATOMS: atom_id res chain seq x y z
N MET A 1 58.18 -24.10 -10.62
CA MET A 1 57.40 -23.88 -9.38
C MET A 1 57.18 -22.39 -9.07
N VAL A 2 58.18 -21.51 -9.17
CA VAL A 2 58.03 -20.07 -8.88
C VAL A 2 57.03 -19.36 -9.82
N LEU A 3 57.01 -19.73 -11.10
CA LEU A 3 56.10 -19.14 -12.10
C LEU A 3 54.62 -19.45 -11.82
N VAL A 4 54.32 -20.65 -11.32
CA VAL A 4 52.94 -21.09 -11.01
C VAL A 4 52.40 -20.37 -9.78
N CYS A 5 53.27 -20.11 -8.80
CA CYS A 5 52.92 -19.39 -7.58
C CYS A 5 52.66 -17.89 -7.86
N ALA A 6 53.39 -17.28 -8.80
CA ALA A 6 53.18 -15.90 -9.25
C ALA A 6 51.88 -15.71 -10.03
N ILE A 7 51.49 -16.69 -10.85
CA ILE A 7 50.22 -16.66 -11.61
C ILE A 7 49.02 -16.85 -10.67
N LEU A 8 49.13 -17.73 -9.67
CA LEU A 8 48.09 -17.94 -8.66
C LEU A 8 47.91 -16.72 -7.72
N SER A 9 48.99 -16.01 -7.37
CA SER A 9 48.90 -14.79 -6.57
C SER A 9 48.37 -13.59 -7.38
N LEU A 10 48.68 -13.49 -8.68
CA LEU A 10 48.04 -12.52 -9.58
C LEU A 10 46.54 -12.78 -9.75
N LEU A 11 46.11 -14.04 -9.89
CA LEU A 11 44.70 -14.42 -9.95
C LEU A 11 43.93 -14.09 -8.65
N TYR A 12 44.57 -14.22 -7.49
CA TYR A 12 43.96 -13.88 -6.19
C TYR A 12 43.72 -12.37 -6.03
N ILE A 13 44.58 -11.53 -6.62
CA ILE A 13 44.47 -10.06 -6.56
C ILE A 13 43.37 -9.55 -7.52
N CYS A 14 43.08 -10.27 -8.61
CA CYS A 14 42.01 -9.90 -9.56
C CYS A 14 40.58 -10.04 -8.99
N VAL A 15 40.37 -10.88 -7.97
CA VAL A 15 39.02 -11.14 -7.44
C VAL A 15 38.60 -10.13 -6.34
N GLY A 16 39.53 -9.27 -5.88
CA GLY A 16 39.29 -8.33 -4.78
C GLY A 16 38.77 -6.94 -5.16
N HIS A 17 38.40 -6.68 -6.41
CA HIS A 17 38.00 -5.34 -6.85
C HIS A 17 36.47 -5.17 -6.89
N GLY A 18 35.94 -4.47 -5.87
CA GLY A 18 34.77 -3.60 -5.94
C GLY A 18 33.59 -4.09 -6.78
N GLN A 19 32.96 -5.21 -6.41
CA GLN A 19 31.66 -5.57 -6.98
C GLN A 19 30.60 -4.65 -6.38
N ALA A 20 30.04 -3.75 -7.20
CA ALA A 20 28.87 -2.98 -6.82
C ALA A 20 27.72 -3.95 -6.50
N TYR A 21 27.02 -3.73 -5.39
CA TYR A 21 25.88 -4.56 -5.01
C TYR A 21 24.68 -4.19 -5.89
N PRO A 22 24.13 -5.13 -6.68
CA PRO A 22 22.95 -4.84 -7.48
C PRO A 22 21.73 -4.63 -6.57
N MET A 23 20.97 -3.58 -6.86
CA MET A 23 19.74 -3.21 -6.18
C MET A 23 18.64 -2.97 -7.21
N ARG A 24 17.89 -4.02 -7.55
CA ARG A 24 16.76 -3.97 -8.47
C ARG A 24 15.47 -3.64 -7.73
N TRP A 25 15.02 -2.40 -7.85
CA TRP A 25 13.76 -1.94 -7.26
C TRP A 25 12.57 -2.34 -8.13
N CYS A 26 11.64 -3.11 -7.59
CA CYS A 26 10.44 -3.52 -8.31
C CYS A 26 9.33 -2.46 -8.18
N THR A 27 8.77 -2.07 -9.32
CA THR A 27 7.71 -1.05 -9.42
C THR A 27 6.44 -1.67 -10.00
N THR A 28 5.28 -1.12 -9.64
CA THR A 28 3.97 -1.70 -9.96
C THR A 28 3.14 -0.85 -10.91
N SER A 29 3.57 0.37 -11.23
CA SER A 29 2.91 1.27 -12.19
C SER A 29 3.91 2.03 -13.06
N ALA A 30 3.44 2.60 -14.17
CA ALA A 30 4.29 3.40 -15.06
C ALA A 30 4.80 4.68 -14.37
N GLU A 31 4.00 5.25 -13.48
CA GLU A 31 4.37 6.40 -12.64
C GLU A 31 5.47 6.03 -11.65
N GLU A 32 5.36 4.85 -11.00
CA GLU A 32 6.41 4.33 -10.13
C GLU A 32 7.71 4.04 -10.90
N GLN A 33 7.63 3.43 -12.10
CA GLN A 33 8.80 3.21 -12.97
C GLN A 33 9.49 4.52 -13.32
N THR A 34 8.71 5.55 -13.67
CA THR A 34 9.22 6.87 -14.04
C THR A 34 9.92 7.53 -12.84
N LYS A 35 9.30 7.46 -11.66
CA LYS A 35 9.90 7.95 -10.40
C LYS A 35 11.18 7.18 -10.04
N CYS A 36 11.18 5.86 -10.20
CA CYS A 36 12.35 5.03 -9.97
C CYS A 36 13.50 5.40 -10.92
N GLY A 37 13.20 5.64 -12.20
CA GLY A 37 14.19 6.13 -13.16
C GLY A 37 14.78 7.50 -12.82
N ALA A 38 13.99 8.39 -12.21
CA ALA A 38 14.50 9.66 -11.67
C ALA A 38 15.34 9.45 -10.40
N PHE A 39 14.95 8.52 -9.54
CA PHE A 39 15.68 8.15 -8.32
C PHE A 39 17.09 7.62 -8.64
N ILE A 40 17.23 6.71 -9.61
CA ILE A 40 18.54 6.17 -10.01
C ILE A 40 19.53 7.28 -10.39
N LYS A 41 19.05 8.34 -11.06
CA LYS A 41 19.90 9.45 -11.53
C LYS A 41 20.47 10.29 -10.39
N VAL A 42 19.87 10.25 -9.20
CA VAL A 42 20.32 11.02 -8.03
C VAL A 42 21.06 10.15 -7.00
N VAL A 43 21.03 8.82 -7.15
CA VAL A 43 21.85 7.92 -6.34
C VAL A 43 23.30 8.07 -6.78
N ASN A 44 24.15 8.50 -5.85
CA ASN A 44 25.58 8.72 -6.08
C ASN A 44 26.40 7.86 -5.11
N ASP A 45 26.23 6.54 -5.20
CA ASP A 45 27.03 5.57 -4.46
C ASP A 45 27.66 4.59 -5.44
N SER A 46 28.99 4.63 -5.58
CA SER A 46 29.74 3.75 -6.47
C SER A 46 29.73 2.28 -6.05
N ASN A 47 29.27 1.97 -4.83
CA ASN A 47 29.19 0.61 -4.31
C ASN A 47 27.82 -0.05 -4.57
N VAL A 48 26.86 0.67 -5.14
CA VAL A 48 25.50 0.17 -5.37
C VAL A 48 25.09 0.40 -6.82
N GLU A 49 24.68 -0.66 -7.50
CA GLU A 49 24.11 -0.57 -8.84
C GLU A 49 22.58 -0.60 -8.75
N VAL A 50 21.95 0.56 -8.84
CA VAL A 50 20.48 0.67 -8.73
C VAL A 50 19.83 0.55 -10.10
N SER A 51 18.81 -0.31 -10.22
CA SER A 51 17.99 -0.47 -11.42
C SER A 51 16.51 -0.65 -11.07
N CYS A 52 15.61 -0.50 -12.05
CA CYS A 52 14.16 -0.61 -11.86
C CYS A 52 13.59 -1.79 -12.66
N VAL A 53 12.75 -2.60 -12.04
CA VAL A 53 12.07 -3.73 -12.67
C VAL A 53 10.56 -3.52 -12.61
N GLN A 54 9.94 -3.30 -13.77
CA GLN A 54 8.48 -3.12 -13.83
C GLN A 54 7.75 -4.46 -13.70
N ALA A 55 6.69 -4.45 -12.90
CA ALA A 55 5.68 -5.49 -12.80
C ALA A 55 4.27 -4.90 -13.00
N ASP A 56 3.30 -5.77 -13.27
CA ASP A 56 1.88 -5.44 -13.39
C ASP A 56 1.14 -5.44 -12.04
N SER A 57 1.76 -5.93 -10.97
CA SER A 57 1.16 -5.94 -9.63
C SER A 57 2.18 -6.20 -8.53
N VAL A 58 1.80 -5.87 -7.28
CA VAL A 58 2.57 -6.20 -6.06
C VAL A 58 2.88 -7.69 -5.96
N ILE A 59 1.91 -8.56 -6.30
CA ILE A 59 2.09 -10.02 -6.26
C ILE A 59 3.14 -10.48 -7.27
N GLN A 60 3.12 -9.92 -8.48
CA GLN A 60 4.13 -10.25 -9.49
C GLN A 60 5.51 -9.73 -9.10
N CYS A 61 5.60 -8.58 -8.40
CA CYS A 61 6.87 -8.15 -7.80
C CYS A 61 7.37 -9.13 -6.73
N MET A 62 6.50 -9.65 -5.86
CA MET A 62 6.88 -10.69 -4.89
C MET A 62 7.38 -11.96 -5.60
N GLU A 63 6.70 -12.41 -6.67
CA GLU A 63 7.12 -13.56 -7.49
C GLU A 63 8.48 -13.29 -8.16
N LYS A 64 8.71 -12.09 -8.70
CA LYS A 64 10.00 -11.70 -9.28
C LYS A 64 11.13 -11.70 -8.24
N ILE A 65 10.87 -11.25 -7.01
CA ILE A 65 11.86 -11.27 -5.94
C ILE A 65 12.18 -12.70 -5.52
N GLU A 66 11.15 -13.55 -5.36
CA GLU A 66 11.32 -14.98 -5.07
C GLU A 66 12.16 -15.69 -6.14
N ASN A 67 11.96 -15.35 -7.42
CA ASN A 67 12.70 -15.90 -8.56
C ASN A 67 14.09 -15.27 -8.75
N GLY A 68 14.46 -14.24 -7.98
CA GLY A 68 15.72 -13.53 -8.14
C GLY A 68 15.78 -12.59 -9.34
N ASP A 69 14.65 -12.18 -9.90
CA ASP A 69 14.53 -11.17 -10.98
C ASP A 69 14.52 -9.71 -10.45
N ALA A 70 14.22 -9.52 -9.17
CA ALA A 70 14.23 -8.22 -8.48
C ALA A 70 14.68 -8.40 -7.02
N ASP A 71 15.03 -7.30 -6.32
CA ASP A 71 15.61 -7.37 -4.97
C ASP A 71 14.76 -6.66 -3.92
N LEU A 72 14.12 -5.54 -4.27
CA LEU A 72 13.40 -4.68 -3.33
C LEU A 72 12.01 -4.31 -3.82
N ILE A 73 11.08 -4.18 -2.87
CA ILE A 73 9.76 -3.57 -3.06
C ILE A 73 9.30 -2.97 -1.73
N THR A 74 8.63 -1.82 -1.78
CA THR A 74 7.92 -1.26 -0.63
C THR A 74 6.53 -1.89 -0.52
N LEU A 75 6.19 -2.40 0.66
CA LEU A 75 4.93 -3.09 0.92
C LEU A 75 4.20 -2.49 2.12
N ASP A 76 2.87 -2.51 2.05
CA ASP A 76 2.03 -2.19 3.20
C ASP A 76 1.99 -3.36 4.20
N GLY A 77 1.63 -3.12 5.46
CA GLY A 77 1.77 -4.12 6.54
C GLY A 77 1.05 -5.45 6.28
N GLY A 78 -0.15 -5.43 5.66
CA GLY A 78 -0.84 -6.67 5.29
C GLY A 78 -0.18 -7.41 4.11
N GLU A 79 0.53 -6.69 3.23
CA GLU A 79 1.32 -7.28 2.15
C GLU A 79 2.65 -7.85 2.66
N VAL A 80 3.27 -7.23 3.68
CA VAL A 80 4.44 -7.79 4.36
C VAL A 80 4.13 -9.15 4.98
N TYR A 81 2.95 -9.31 5.61
CA TYR A 81 2.50 -10.62 6.12
C TYR A 81 2.42 -11.67 5.01
N LEU A 82 1.84 -11.31 3.85
CA LEU A 82 1.74 -12.20 2.70
C LEU A 82 3.12 -12.55 2.12
N ALA A 83 4.00 -11.55 1.99
CA ALA A 83 5.36 -11.68 1.49
C ALA A 83 6.17 -12.70 2.30
N GLY A 84 6.17 -12.56 3.64
CA GLY A 84 6.87 -13.50 4.52
C GLY A 84 6.24 -14.89 4.53
N LYS A 85 4.91 -14.99 4.52
CA LYS A 85 4.20 -16.28 4.63
C LYS A 85 4.28 -17.12 3.35
N LYS A 86 4.20 -16.48 2.18
CA LYS A 86 4.05 -17.19 0.90
C LYS A 86 5.31 -17.15 0.04
N TYR A 87 6.09 -16.08 0.13
CA TYR A 87 7.24 -15.82 -0.75
C TYR A 87 8.58 -15.87 -0.01
N GLY A 88 8.59 -16.21 1.29
CA GLY A 88 9.80 -16.30 2.10
C GLY A 88 10.56 -14.97 2.26
N MET A 89 9.95 -13.85 1.92
CA MET A 89 10.61 -12.54 1.93
C MET A 89 10.82 -12.05 3.36
N VAL A 90 11.93 -11.33 3.57
CA VAL A 90 12.24 -10.68 4.84
C VAL A 90 12.16 -9.16 4.70
N ARG A 91 11.72 -8.51 5.77
CA ARG A 91 11.71 -7.05 5.85
C ARG A 91 13.08 -6.56 6.27
N VAL A 92 13.68 -5.70 5.44
CA VAL A 92 15.02 -5.14 5.67
C VAL A 92 15.01 -3.68 6.12
N VAL A 93 14.01 -2.89 5.70
CA VAL A 93 13.87 -1.46 6.00
C VAL A 93 12.41 -1.13 6.34
N ASN A 94 12.18 -0.13 7.20
CA ASN A 94 10.86 0.42 7.48
C ASN A 94 10.81 1.90 7.10
N GLU A 95 9.67 2.36 6.58
CA GLU A 95 9.41 3.80 6.44
C GLU A 95 9.22 4.45 7.81
N GLN A 96 9.88 5.59 8.04
CA GLN A 96 9.72 6.38 9.26
C GLN A 96 8.93 7.65 8.95
N TYR A 97 7.85 7.88 9.69
CA TYR A 97 7.05 9.09 9.60
C TYR A 97 7.40 10.03 10.77
N VAL A 98 7.41 11.35 10.50
CA VAL A 98 8.01 12.42 11.33
C VAL A 98 7.61 12.39 12.81
N THR A 99 6.44 11.86 13.14
CA THR A 99 5.90 11.84 14.51
C THR A 99 5.65 10.44 15.09
N ALA A 100 5.84 9.36 14.32
CA ALA A 100 5.67 7.99 14.80
C ALA A 100 6.26 6.95 13.85
N ILE A 101 6.79 5.86 14.42
CA ILE A 101 7.11 4.62 13.68
C ILE A 101 5.81 3.90 13.25
N ILE A 102 4.69 4.22 13.90
CA ILE A 102 3.41 3.54 13.74
C ILE A 102 2.45 4.42 12.94
N THR A 103 2.02 3.90 11.79
CA THR A 103 0.96 4.49 10.98
C THR A 103 -0.40 4.06 11.53
N LEU A 104 -1.15 5.00 12.10
CA LEU A 104 -2.51 4.75 12.62
C LEU A 104 -3.53 4.63 11.47
N ALA A 105 -4.37 3.59 11.52
CA ALA A 105 -5.54 3.47 10.65
C ALA A 105 -6.71 4.30 11.20
N VAL A 106 -7.32 5.10 10.32
CA VAL A 106 -8.43 6.01 10.66
C VAL A 106 -9.55 5.95 9.63
N ALA A 107 -10.76 6.28 10.07
CA ALA A 107 -11.90 6.49 9.18
C ALA A 107 -12.22 7.99 9.07
N VAL A 108 -12.41 8.47 7.85
CA VAL A 108 -12.59 9.89 7.53
C VAL A 108 -13.90 10.09 6.77
N ALA A 109 -14.65 11.13 7.13
CA ALA A 109 -15.86 11.57 6.42
C ALA A 109 -15.91 13.10 6.32
N MET A 110 -16.71 13.62 5.40
CA MET A 110 -16.94 15.07 5.25
C MET A 110 -17.61 15.67 6.50
N LEU A 111 -17.30 16.91 6.84
CA LEU A 111 -17.81 17.63 8.01
C LEU A 111 -19.34 17.66 8.04
N ASN A 112 -19.98 17.98 6.91
CA ASN A 112 -21.43 18.05 6.75
C ASN A 112 -22.14 16.68 6.77
N SER A 113 -21.40 15.57 6.75
CA SER A 113 -21.98 14.21 6.84
C SER A 113 -22.52 13.93 8.25
N THR A 114 -23.53 13.06 8.36
CA THR A 114 -24.04 12.52 9.64
C THR A 114 -23.43 11.15 9.97
N VAL A 115 -22.43 10.71 9.20
CA VAL A 115 -21.80 9.41 9.38
C VAL A 115 -20.88 9.41 10.60
N THR A 116 -21.01 8.34 11.37
CA THR A 116 -20.27 7.97 12.56
C THR A 116 -19.88 6.51 12.42
N MET A 117 -19.02 6.00 13.29
CA MET A 117 -18.77 4.56 13.22
C MET A 117 -20.00 3.72 13.57
N LYS A 118 -20.86 4.23 14.44
CA LYS A 118 -22.04 3.48 14.92
C LYS A 118 -23.11 3.30 13.83
N ASN A 119 -23.04 4.06 12.73
CA ASN A 119 -24.03 4.03 11.65
C ASN A 119 -23.43 3.76 10.26
N LEU A 120 -22.33 2.99 10.17
CA LEU A 120 -21.73 2.60 8.89
C LEU A 120 -22.57 1.63 8.05
N LYS A 121 -23.55 0.97 8.66
CA LYS A 121 -24.41 0.02 7.95
C LYS A 121 -25.19 0.75 6.86
N GLY A 122 -25.09 0.28 5.62
CA GLY A 122 -25.73 0.91 4.46
C GLY A 122 -24.97 2.10 3.86
N LYS A 123 -23.78 2.42 4.39
CA LYS A 123 -22.97 3.54 3.91
C LYS A 123 -22.01 3.13 2.80
N LYS A 124 -21.72 4.07 1.90
CA LYS A 124 -20.70 3.90 0.87
C LYS A 124 -19.32 4.09 1.49
N THR A 125 -18.56 3.01 1.66
CA THR A 125 -17.23 3.02 2.28
C THR A 125 -16.13 2.80 1.24
N CYS A 126 -15.04 3.54 1.35
CA CYS A 126 -13.92 3.57 0.42
C CYS A 126 -12.67 3.05 1.12
N HIS A 127 -11.98 2.10 0.50
CA HIS A 127 -10.85 1.39 1.09
C HIS A 127 -9.65 1.44 0.16
N THR A 128 -8.46 1.54 0.73
CA THR A 128 -7.18 1.66 0.01
C THR A 128 -6.85 0.47 -0.89
N GLY A 129 -7.39 -0.70 -0.56
CA GLY A 129 -7.24 -1.93 -1.33
C GLY A 129 -7.33 -3.16 -0.44
N ALA A 130 -7.87 -4.26 -0.96
CA ALA A 130 -7.94 -5.51 -0.21
C ALA A 130 -6.53 -5.99 0.18
N GLY A 131 -6.33 -6.31 1.47
CA GLY A 131 -5.02 -6.75 1.97
C GLY A 131 -4.16 -5.65 2.59
N LYS A 132 -4.61 -4.38 2.59
CA LYS A 132 -3.89 -3.26 3.23
C LYS A 132 -4.25 -3.12 4.71
N THR A 133 -3.32 -2.62 5.53
CA THR A 133 -3.44 -2.45 6.99
C THR A 133 -4.58 -1.53 7.39
N SER A 134 -4.89 -0.50 6.59
CA SER A 134 -6.00 0.41 6.88
C SER A 134 -7.38 -0.20 6.62
N VAL A 135 -7.47 -1.45 6.13
CA VAL A 135 -8.74 -2.15 5.93
C VAL A 135 -9.19 -2.80 7.23
N PRO A 136 -10.41 -2.49 7.73
CA PRO A 136 -10.96 -3.03 8.97
C PRO A 136 -10.87 -4.56 9.13
N SER A 137 -11.04 -5.32 8.03
CA SER A 137 -11.00 -6.79 8.03
C SER A 137 -9.68 -7.40 8.48
N LEU A 138 -8.58 -6.62 8.48
CA LEU A 138 -7.25 -7.04 8.93
C LEU A 138 -6.86 -6.45 10.31
N THR A 139 -7.69 -5.59 10.89
CA THR A 139 -7.42 -5.03 12.22
C THR A 139 -7.74 -6.06 13.32
N PRO A 140 -7.02 -6.04 14.47
CA PRO A 140 -7.21 -6.99 15.58
C PRO A 140 -8.65 -7.02 16.12
N ASN A 141 -9.37 -5.92 15.98
CA ASN A 141 -10.74 -5.72 16.43
C ASN A 141 -11.79 -6.24 15.43
N LYS A 142 -11.66 -7.53 15.05
CA LYS A 142 -12.61 -8.22 14.15
C LYS A 142 -14.06 -8.17 14.65
N GLU A 143 -14.28 -8.03 15.95
CA GLU A 143 -15.61 -7.95 16.58
C GLU A 143 -16.22 -6.55 16.59
N LEU A 144 -15.41 -5.49 16.65
CA LEU A 144 -15.92 -4.15 16.99
C LEU A 144 -16.72 -3.49 15.86
N LEU A 145 -16.60 -4.00 14.63
CA LEU A 145 -17.26 -3.41 13.45
C LEU A 145 -18.36 -4.28 12.86
N GLY A 146 -18.54 -5.53 13.30
CA GLY A 146 -19.53 -6.42 12.69
C GLY A 146 -19.39 -6.55 11.16
N ILE A 147 -18.20 -6.29 10.62
CA ILE A 147 -17.90 -6.37 9.18
C ILE A 147 -17.65 -7.84 8.84
N ARG A 148 -18.73 -8.64 8.92
CA ARG A 148 -18.97 -9.58 7.82
C ARG A 148 -19.06 -8.74 6.54
N PRO A 149 -18.63 -9.22 5.37
CA PRO A 149 -18.76 -8.47 4.11
C PRO A 149 -20.16 -7.85 4.09
N LEU A 150 -20.19 -6.52 4.21
CA LEU A 150 -21.36 -5.76 4.62
C LEU A 150 -22.52 -6.19 3.74
N SER A 151 -23.46 -6.96 4.28
CA SER A 151 -24.52 -7.56 3.48
C SER A 151 -25.39 -6.51 2.78
N ASN A 152 -25.36 -5.25 3.24
CA ASN A 152 -26.20 -4.18 2.73
C ASN A 152 -25.47 -2.82 2.54
N GLY A 153 -24.13 -2.74 2.55
CA GLY A 153 -23.38 -1.49 2.37
C GLY A 153 -22.52 -1.50 1.10
N VAL A 154 -22.39 -0.38 0.40
CA VAL A 154 -21.52 -0.29 -0.78
C VAL A 154 -20.07 -0.16 -0.31
N VAL A 155 -19.27 -1.19 -0.51
CA VAL A 155 -17.86 -1.19 -0.16
C VAL A 155 -17.02 -1.08 -1.43
N VAL A 156 -16.44 0.09 -1.65
CA VAL A 156 -15.50 0.37 -2.74
C VAL A 156 -14.10 -0.01 -2.26
N PHE A 157 -13.68 -1.23 -2.57
CA PHE A 157 -12.27 -1.59 -2.52
C PHE A 157 -11.65 -1.25 -3.84
N SER A 158 -10.54 -0.53 -3.89
CA SER A 158 -9.81 -0.28 -5.13
C SER A 158 -8.49 -1.06 -5.10
N ARG A 159 -8.53 -2.34 -5.49
CA ARG A 159 -7.29 -3.11 -5.74
C ARG A 159 -6.98 -3.03 -7.23
N CYS A 160 -5.93 -2.29 -7.60
CA CYS A 160 -5.48 -2.26 -8.98
C CYS A 160 -4.69 -3.54 -9.29
N GLN A 161 -5.40 -4.57 -9.76
CA GLN A 161 -4.76 -5.81 -10.17
C GLN A 161 -5.34 -6.25 -11.51
N LYS A 162 -4.50 -6.29 -12.56
CA LYS A 162 -4.90 -6.83 -13.88
C LYS A 162 -5.32 -8.30 -13.82
N SER A 163 -4.82 -9.08 -12.83
CA SER A 163 -4.63 -10.51 -13.06
C SER A 163 -5.43 -11.51 -12.22
N ARG A 164 -6.18 -11.16 -11.16
CA ARG A 164 -6.95 -12.18 -10.42
C ARG A 164 -8.23 -11.64 -9.80
N ILE A 165 -9.28 -11.51 -10.61
CA ILE A 165 -10.64 -11.73 -10.12
C ILE A 165 -10.68 -13.18 -9.67
N ASP A 166 -11.04 -13.43 -8.42
CA ASP A 166 -11.22 -14.80 -7.94
C ASP A 166 -12.54 -15.34 -8.49
N THR A 167 -12.50 -15.83 -9.73
CA THR A 167 -13.65 -16.44 -10.41
C THR A 167 -14.15 -17.71 -9.71
N GLN A 168 -13.40 -18.24 -8.74
CA GLN A 168 -13.76 -19.43 -7.98
C GLN A 168 -14.38 -19.11 -6.60
N GLU A 169 -14.63 -17.82 -6.30
CA GLU A 169 -15.20 -17.36 -5.02
C GLU A 169 -14.47 -17.83 -3.75
N ARG A 170 -13.21 -18.25 -3.85
CA ARG A 170 -12.42 -18.71 -2.68
C ARG A 170 -12.08 -17.56 -1.73
N ASN A 171 -12.05 -16.34 -2.24
CA ASN A 171 -11.89 -15.11 -1.49
C ASN A 171 -12.81 -14.00 -2.02
N PRO A 172 -14.11 -14.02 -1.65
CA PRO A 172 -15.12 -13.10 -2.19
C PRO A 172 -14.84 -11.62 -1.86
N GLN A 173 -13.96 -11.36 -0.89
CA GLN A 173 -13.48 -10.03 -0.52
C GLN A 173 -12.65 -9.37 -1.66
N TRP A 174 -12.03 -10.18 -2.53
CA TRP A 174 -11.17 -9.69 -3.62
C TRP A 174 -11.95 -9.21 -4.84
N ASN A 175 -13.21 -9.63 -4.97
CA ASN A 175 -14.10 -9.24 -6.08
C ASN A 175 -15.02 -8.06 -5.71
N LEU A 176 -14.88 -7.48 -4.51
CA LEU A 176 -15.75 -6.40 -4.03
C LEU A 176 -15.61 -5.14 -4.90
N CYS A 177 -14.42 -4.85 -5.42
CA CYS A 177 -14.20 -3.80 -6.41
C CYS A 177 -15.12 -3.99 -7.63
N GLU A 178 -15.01 -5.12 -8.31
CA GLU A 178 -15.73 -5.39 -9.56
C GLU A 178 -17.25 -5.47 -9.36
N ARG A 179 -17.72 -5.93 -8.18
CA ARG A 179 -19.15 -5.99 -7.88
C ARG A 179 -19.78 -4.63 -7.59
N MET A 180 -18.99 -3.64 -7.15
CA MET A 180 -19.53 -2.37 -6.64
C MET A 180 -19.15 -1.14 -7.48
N CYS A 181 -17.96 -1.13 -8.10
CA CYS A 181 -17.49 -0.08 -9.02
C CYS A 181 -16.82 -0.68 -10.29
N PRO A 182 -17.51 -1.51 -11.10
CA PRO A 182 -16.90 -2.27 -12.20
C PRO A 182 -16.17 -1.44 -13.28
N SER A 183 -16.56 -0.17 -13.48
CA SER A 183 -15.92 0.76 -14.42
C SER A 183 -14.65 1.41 -13.86
N GLU A 184 -14.53 1.55 -12.54
CA GLU A 184 -13.41 2.24 -11.87
C GLU A 184 -12.36 1.27 -11.31
N CYS A 185 -12.73 -0.01 -11.26
CA CYS A 185 -11.86 -1.13 -10.93
C CYS A 185 -11.04 -1.63 -12.12
N ARG A 186 -11.37 -1.15 -13.32
CA ARG A 186 -10.56 -1.34 -14.52
C ARG A 186 -9.62 -0.14 -14.69
N LEU A 187 -8.46 -0.39 -15.27
CA LEU A 187 -7.45 0.64 -15.50
C LEU A 187 -8.04 1.84 -16.27
N PRO A 188 -7.67 3.09 -15.91
CA PRO A 188 -6.74 3.46 -14.85
C PRO A 188 -7.43 3.43 -13.47
N CYS A 189 -6.89 2.67 -12.52
CA CYS A 189 -7.44 2.46 -11.18
C CYS A 189 -7.32 3.71 -10.28
N LYS A 190 -7.93 4.80 -10.71
CA LYS A 190 -7.78 6.16 -10.18
C LYS A 190 -7.98 6.26 -8.67
N TYR A 191 -8.80 5.38 -8.10
CA TYR A 191 -9.17 5.40 -6.69
C TYR A 191 -8.40 4.41 -5.81
N SER A 192 -7.34 3.79 -6.31
CA SER A 192 -6.49 2.86 -5.53
C SER A 192 -5.57 3.59 -4.53
N GLY A 193 -5.26 2.92 -3.42
CA GLY A 193 -4.38 3.44 -2.38
C GLY A 193 -5.02 4.50 -1.48
N TYR A 194 -4.20 5.09 -0.61
CA TYR A 194 -4.61 6.07 0.39
C TYR A 194 -5.26 7.33 -0.23
N SER A 195 -4.59 7.92 -1.23
CA SER A 195 -5.08 9.10 -1.94
C SER A 195 -6.39 8.84 -2.69
N GLY A 196 -6.47 7.72 -3.40
CA GLY A 196 -7.66 7.35 -4.16
C GLY A 196 -8.87 7.10 -3.27
N ALA A 197 -8.70 6.39 -2.15
CA ALA A 197 -9.77 6.17 -1.18
C ALA A 197 -10.32 7.48 -0.60
N LEU A 198 -9.45 8.45 -0.30
CA LEU A 198 -9.87 9.78 0.14
C LEU A 198 -10.58 10.56 -0.98
N GLN A 199 -10.10 10.45 -2.22
CA GLN A 199 -10.69 11.13 -3.38
C GLN A 199 -12.13 10.70 -3.65
N VAL A 200 -12.50 9.45 -3.36
CA VAL A 200 -13.90 9.02 -3.54
C VAL A 200 -14.84 9.69 -2.54
N VAL A 201 -14.36 10.03 -1.35
CA VAL A 201 -15.13 10.82 -0.35
C VAL A 201 -15.25 12.29 -0.75
N LEU A 202 -14.32 12.79 -1.56
CA LEU A 202 -14.39 14.13 -2.16
C LEU A 202 -15.43 14.26 -3.27
N MET A 203 -15.87 13.14 -3.86
CA MET A 203 -16.82 13.14 -4.96
C MET A 203 -18.24 13.06 -4.42
N ASP A 204 -19.01 14.13 -4.63
CA ASP A 204 -20.40 14.25 -4.18
C ASP A 204 -21.22 12.98 -4.52
N GLY A 205 -21.64 12.27 -3.46
CA GLY A 205 -22.51 11.10 -3.56
C GLY A 205 -21.85 9.77 -3.92
N VAL A 206 -20.52 9.71 -4.14
CA VAL A 206 -19.81 8.46 -4.51
C VAL A 206 -19.32 7.70 -3.27
N GLY A 207 -18.67 8.39 -2.33
CA GLY A 207 -18.19 7.82 -1.07
C GLY A 207 -18.65 8.61 0.15
N GLU A 208 -19.06 7.92 1.21
CA GLU A 208 -19.45 8.56 2.47
C GLU A 208 -18.37 8.47 3.55
N VAL A 209 -17.50 7.45 3.49
CA VAL A 209 -16.41 7.23 4.46
C VAL A 209 -15.19 6.64 3.77
N ALA A 210 -13.98 7.10 4.10
CA ALA A 210 -12.71 6.52 3.65
C ALA A 210 -11.92 5.93 4.82
N PHE A 211 -11.40 4.72 4.65
CA PHE A 211 -10.50 4.05 5.59
C PHE A 211 -9.06 4.20 5.12
N VAL A 212 -8.29 5.06 5.78
CA VAL A 212 -6.96 5.52 5.34
C VAL A 212 -5.99 5.64 6.52
N LYS A 213 -4.75 6.09 6.28
CA LYS A 213 -3.81 6.42 7.35
C LYS A 213 -4.06 7.83 7.88
N HIS A 214 -3.65 8.08 9.12
CA HIS A 214 -3.86 9.37 9.79
C HIS A 214 -3.25 10.59 9.06
N THR A 215 -2.21 10.40 8.25
CA THR A 215 -1.59 11.49 7.48
C THR A 215 -2.29 11.77 6.14
N THR A 216 -3.14 10.87 5.64
CA THR A 216 -3.67 10.93 4.26
C THR A 216 -4.38 12.24 3.94
N VAL A 217 -5.17 12.79 4.87
CA VAL A 217 -5.87 14.07 4.63
C VAL A 217 -4.87 15.20 4.41
N MET A 218 -3.86 15.31 5.28
CA MET A 218 -2.85 16.37 5.21
C MET A 218 -1.90 16.20 4.01
N GLU A 219 -1.66 14.97 3.56
CA GLU A 219 -0.84 14.67 2.39
C GLU A 219 -1.53 15.01 1.05
N ASN A 220 -2.87 15.05 1.02
CA ASN A 220 -3.65 15.15 -0.22
C ASN A 220 -4.51 16.41 -0.30
N VAL A 221 -4.62 17.19 0.78
CA VAL A 221 -5.53 18.32 0.89
C VAL A 221 -4.82 19.49 1.55
N ASN A 222 -5.09 20.70 1.06
CA ASN A 222 -4.58 21.93 1.65
C ASN A 222 -5.14 22.15 3.07
N ALA A 223 -4.41 22.91 3.89
CA ALA A 223 -4.79 23.14 5.29
C ALA A 223 -6.19 23.74 5.47
N SER A 224 -6.65 24.62 4.58
CA SER A 224 -8.00 25.19 4.59
C SER A 224 -9.07 24.12 4.44
N ASP A 225 -8.86 23.22 3.48
CA ASP A 225 -9.84 22.24 3.06
C ASP A 225 -9.80 21.00 3.95
N ALA A 226 -8.67 20.74 4.62
CA ALA A 226 -8.55 19.72 5.65
C ALA A 226 -9.57 19.92 6.80
N SER A 227 -9.99 21.16 7.06
CA SER A 227 -11.02 21.48 8.07
C SER A 227 -12.42 20.96 7.69
N ASN A 228 -12.65 20.64 6.41
CA ASN A 228 -13.88 20.03 5.92
C ASN A 228 -13.98 18.53 6.21
N TYR A 229 -12.99 17.94 6.88
CA TYR A 229 -12.99 16.52 7.22
C TYR A 229 -13.14 16.28 8.71
N ARG A 230 -13.71 15.12 9.04
CA ARG A 230 -13.80 14.64 10.41
C ARG A 230 -13.36 13.18 10.49
N TYR A 231 -12.53 12.91 11.49
CA TYR A 231 -12.10 11.59 11.89
C TYR A 231 -13.16 10.95 12.79
N LEU A 232 -13.60 9.75 12.45
CA LEU A 232 -14.62 9.01 13.19
C LEU A 232 -13.99 8.29 14.39
N CYS A 233 -14.64 8.31 15.56
CA CYS A 233 -14.22 7.61 16.78
C CYS A 233 -15.01 6.32 17.06
N ASN A 234 -14.37 5.40 17.79
CA ASN A 234 -14.98 4.15 18.29
C ASN A 234 -16.22 4.44 19.15
N ASP A 235 -16.18 5.50 19.94
CA ASP A 235 -17.30 5.97 20.76
C ASP A 235 -18.47 6.59 19.95
N GLY A 236 -18.34 6.73 18.62
CA GLY A 236 -19.32 7.35 17.74
C GLY A 236 -19.15 8.87 17.56
N SER A 237 -18.22 9.51 18.25
CA SER A 237 -17.90 10.94 18.11
C SER A 237 -17.09 11.23 16.84
N ARG A 238 -16.97 12.52 16.51
CA ARG A 238 -16.29 13.05 15.30
C ARG A 238 -15.34 14.16 15.74
N ALA A 239 -14.11 14.21 15.21
CA ALA A 239 -13.18 15.30 15.56
C ALA A 239 -12.35 15.76 14.38
N GLY A 240 -11.77 16.94 14.52
CA GLY A 240 -10.94 17.57 13.50
C GLY A 240 -9.50 17.07 13.44
N THR A 241 -9.03 16.30 14.44
CA THR A 241 -7.66 15.78 14.47
C THR A 241 -7.63 14.27 14.74
N TYR A 242 -6.58 13.62 14.23
CA TYR A 242 -6.40 12.18 14.30
C TYR A 242 -5.86 11.67 15.65
N PHE A 243 -5.19 12.54 16.43
CA PHE A 243 -4.48 12.17 17.67
C PHE A 243 -5.37 11.49 18.73
N PHE A 244 -6.69 11.65 18.66
CA PHE A 244 -7.62 11.07 19.63
C PHE A 244 -8.23 9.72 19.18
N LYS A 245 -7.85 9.18 18.02
CA LYS A 245 -8.74 8.28 17.26
C LYS A 245 -8.04 7.14 16.53
N ASN A 246 -7.16 6.41 17.21
CA ASN A 246 -6.66 5.15 16.66
C ASN A 246 -7.67 4.01 16.89
N TRP A 247 -7.79 3.13 15.91
CA TRP A 247 -8.65 1.95 15.91
C TRP A 247 -7.88 0.64 15.72
N GLY A 248 -6.61 0.75 15.33
CA GLY A 248 -5.66 -0.31 15.02
C GLY A 248 -4.34 0.32 14.66
#